data_AF-A0A8B9RLB9-F1
#
_entry.id   AF-A0A8B9RLB9-F1
#
_cell.length_a   1.000
_cell.length_b   1.000
_cell.length_c   1.000
_cell.angle_alpha   90.00
_cell.angle_beta   90.00
_cell.angle_gamma   90.00
#
_symmetry.space_group_name_H-M   'P 1'
#
loop_
_entity.id
_entity.type
_entity.pdbx_description
1 polymer ?
#
loop_
_entity_poly.entity_id
_entity_poly.type
_entity_poly.pdbx_seq_one_letter_code
_entity_poly.pdbx_strand_id
1 'polypeptide(L)'
;VTVDSILGRSHQQTLLNQLREVTGTTDVQLLQQALQVSNGDLAEAVAFLTEKNAKVPQQDEATYYQTAQIGNDRYISVGSQADTNVIDLTGDDKDDLQRAIALSLEESNRAFRETGITDEEQAISRVLEASIAENKASLKRTHTEVWSDSPNPHDRKRQENCPVGLKNVGNTCWFSAVIQSLFNLLEFQRLVLHYSPPARVQDLPRNQKEHRNLPFMQELRNLFSLMVGSKRKYVDPSKAVEILKDAFKSSESQQLWHQDYRNFRETTIFLMIGLELFQKKSFVEALMYLIYAYQYNKELLSKGPYRGHDEELIAHYRRECLLKLNEHAAALFETGEEPEVNTGLNIMNELVVPCIPLLLVDELEEKDMVAVEDMRNRWCSYLGQEMEPNLQEKLTDFLPKLLDCSTEIKTFVEPPKMPSYSTLELCERFGRVMASLTLSRTPADGR
;
A
#
# COMPACT_ATOMS: atom_id res chain seq x y z
N VAL A 1 33.09 23.93 -23.43
CA VAL A 1 32.64 22.52 -23.45
C VAL A 1 31.22 22.54 -23.98
N THR A 2 31.04 22.19 -25.26
CA THR A 2 29.77 22.30 -26.00
C THR A 2 28.77 21.22 -25.58
N VAL A 3 27.48 21.54 -25.65
CA VAL A 3 26.34 20.68 -25.23
C VAL A 3 26.37 19.29 -25.89
N ASP A 4 26.93 19.16 -27.08
CA ASP A 4 27.12 17.88 -27.78
C ASP A 4 28.07 16.91 -27.06
N SER A 5 29.04 17.41 -26.30
CA SER A 5 29.97 16.56 -25.53
C SER A 5 29.34 15.89 -24.31
N ILE A 6 28.24 16.46 -23.79
CA ILE A 6 27.50 15.94 -22.63
C ILE A 6 26.49 14.88 -23.09
N LEU A 7 25.83 15.08 -24.24
CA LEU A 7 24.93 14.09 -24.83
C LEU A 7 25.68 12.80 -25.24
N GLY A 8 26.87 12.92 -25.84
CA GLY A 8 27.68 11.77 -26.24
C GLY A 8 28.12 10.89 -25.07
N ARG A 9 28.48 11.49 -23.93
CA ARG A 9 28.89 10.75 -22.72
C ARG A 9 27.72 10.00 -22.05
N SER A 10 26.52 10.59 -22.04
CA SER A 10 25.32 9.96 -21.47
C SER A 10 24.87 8.75 -22.29
N HIS A 11 24.95 8.84 -23.62
CA HIS A 11 24.59 7.75 -24.52
C HIS A 11 25.54 6.56 -24.39
N GLN A 12 26.85 6.82 -24.34
CA GLN A 12 27.86 5.77 -24.18
C GLN A 12 27.73 5.02 -22.85
N GLN A 13 27.41 5.72 -21.75
CA GLN A 13 27.20 5.09 -20.44
C GLN A 13 25.97 4.18 -20.42
N THR A 14 24.92 4.55 -21.17
CA THR A 14 23.69 3.76 -21.28
C THR A 14 23.95 2.45 -22.02
N LEU A 15 24.70 2.48 -23.13
CA LEU A 15 25.07 1.29 -23.90
C LEU A 15 25.95 0.33 -23.09
N LEU A 16 26.90 0.86 -22.30
CA LEU A 16 27.74 0.03 -21.43
C LEU A 16 26.93 -0.68 -20.34
N ASN A 17 25.94 0.01 -19.75
CA ASN A 17 25.06 -0.60 -18.75
C ASN A 17 24.20 -1.71 -19.37
N GLN A 18 23.69 -1.51 -20.59
CA GLN A 18 22.93 -2.53 -21.32
C GLN A 18 23.79 -3.75 -21.67
N LEU A 19 25.04 -3.56 -22.12
CA LEU A 19 25.94 -4.68 -22.38
C LEU A 19 26.27 -5.48 -21.11
N ARG A 20 26.47 -4.80 -19.97
CA ARG A 20 26.68 -5.46 -18.68
C ARG A 20 25.48 -6.29 -18.26
N GLU A 21 24.27 -5.78 -18.47
CA GLU A 21 23.02 -6.46 -18.12
C GLU A 21 22.78 -7.68 -19.01
N VAL A 22 23.05 -7.58 -20.31
CA VAL A 22 22.78 -8.66 -21.28
C VAL A 22 23.85 -9.76 -21.23
N THR A 23 25.12 -9.40 -21.06
CA THR A 23 26.24 -10.38 -21.13
C THR A 23 26.70 -10.88 -19.75
N GLY A 24 26.30 -10.20 -18.67
CA GLY A 24 26.80 -10.48 -17.31
C GLY A 24 28.26 -10.09 -17.08
N THR A 25 28.93 -9.45 -18.05
CA THR A 25 30.35 -9.10 -18.00
C THR A 25 30.59 -7.90 -17.08
N THR A 26 31.46 -8.05 -16.08
CA THR A 26 31.81 -6.97 -15.13
C THR A 26 33.06 -6.17 -15.53
N ASP A 27 33.82 -6.63 -16.52
CA ASP A 27 35.03 -5.96 -17.01
C ASP A 27 34.70 -4.76 -17.91
N VAL A 28 34.87 -3.56 -17.36
CA VAL A 28 34.52 -2.29 -18.02
C VAL A 28 35.43 -2.01 -19.23
N GLN A 29 36.70 -2.45 -19.23
CA GLN A 29 37.60 -2.21 -20.36
C GLN A 29 37.21 -3.09 -21.55
N LEU A 30 36.84 -4.35 -21.29
CA LEU A 30 36.37 -5.27 -22.31
C LEU A 30 35.04 -4.80 -22.93
N LEU A 31 34.11 -4.28 -22.12
CA LEU A 31 32.85 -3.69 -22.59
C LEU A 31 33.06 -2.45 -23.47
N GLN A 32 34.00 -1.58 -23.10
CA GLN A 32 34.36 -0.41 -23.91
C GLN A 32 35.01 -0.80 -25.24
N GLN A 33 35.88 -1.81 -25.21
CA GLN A 33 36.51 -2.35 -26.42
C GLN A 33 35.46 -2.97 -27.36
N ALA A 34 34.52 -3.75 -26.84
CA ALA A 34 33.44 -4.34 -27.63
C ALA A 34 32.60 -3.25 -28.31
N LEU A 35 32.22 -2.20 -27.56
CA LEU A 35 31.42 -1.10 -28.10
C LEU A 35 32.18 -0.27 -29.16
N GLN A 36 33.51 -0.14 -29.01
CA GLN A 36 34.38 0.55 -29.97
C GLN A 36 34.56 -0.25 -31.26
N VAL A 37 34.73 -1.57 -31.17
CA VAL A 37 34.87 -2.47 -32.34
C VAL A 37 33.55 -2.59 -33.11
N SER A 38 32.42 -2.62 -32.40
CA SER A 38 31.09 -2.70 -32.98
C SER A 38 30.49 -1.34 -33.36
N ASN A 39 31.28 -0.26 -33.29
CA ASN A 39 30.88 1.10 -33.68
C ASN A 39 29.55 1.57 -33.04
N GLY A 40 29.27 1.15 -31.80
CA GLY A 40 28.05 1.49 -31.07
C GLY A 40 26.84 0.56 -31.31
N ASP A 41 26.95 -0.48 -32.14
CA ASP A 41 25.91 -1.48 -32.32
C ASP A 41 25.92 -2.50 -31.16
N LEU A 42 24.79 -2.59 -30.45
CA LEU A 42 24.64 -3.44 -29.27
C LEU A 42 24.63 -4.94 -29.63
N ALA A 43 24.06 -5.33 -30.77
CA ALA A 43 23.93 -6.74 -31.15
C ALA A 43 25.29 -7.33 -31.55
N GLU A 44 26.09 -6.57 -32.30
CA GLU A 44 27.46 -6.96 -32.64
C GLU A 44 28.36 -6.98 -31.40
N ALA A 45 28.21 -6.03 -30.47
CA ALA A 45 28.99 -6.01 -29.24
C ALA A 45 28.67 -7.20 -28.32
N VAL A 46 27.41 -7.63 -28.25
CA VAL A 46 27.00 -8.85 -27.53
C VAL A 46 27.59 -10.09 -28.22
N ALA A 47 27.54 -10.18 -29.55
CA ALA A 47 28.14 -11.28 -30.30
C ALA A 47 29.66 -11.36 -30.04
N PHE A 48 30.37 -10.24 -30.10
CA PHE A 48 31.81 -10.16 -29.81
C PHE A 48 32.17 -10.67 -28.40
N LEU A 49 31.34 -10.37 -27.40
CA LEU A 49 31.55 -10.78 -26.00
C LEU A 49 31.16 -12.24 -25.74
N THR A 50 30.23 -12.80 -26.52
CA THR A 50 29.70 -14.16 -26.32
C THR A 50 30.37 -15.22 -27.20
N GLU A 51 30.93 -14.85 -28.34
CA GLU A 51 31.60 -15.77 -29.28
C GLU A 51 32.91 -16.36 -28.73
N LYS A 52 33.52 -15.78 -27.69
CA LYS A 52 34.73 -16.35 -27.05
C LYS A 52 34.47 -17.56 -26.13
N ASN A 53 33.22 -17.90 -25.84
CA ASN A 53 32.87 -19.09 -25.04
C ASN A 53 32.41 -20.30 -25.86
N ALA A 54 32.56 -20.27 -27.19
CA ALA A 54 32.19 -21.37 -28.06
C ALA A 54 33.40 -22.05 -28.72
N LYS A 55 34.04 -22.98 -28.00
CA LYS A 55 34.75 -24.11 -28.62
C LYS A 55 34.52 -25.40 -27.84
N VAL A 56 33.73 -26.29 -28.45
CA VAL A 56 33.58 -27.72 -28.14
C VAL A 56 34.65 -28.50 -28.93
N PRO A 57 35.08 -29.70 -28.50
CA PRO A 57 34.60 -30.94 -29.15
C PRO A 57 34.30 -32.07 -28.12
N GLN A 58 33.10 -32.68 -28.09
CA GLN A 58 32.69 -33.91 -28.80
C GLN A 58 33.68 -35.09 -28.71
N GLN A 59 33.31 -36.17 -27.99
CA GLN A 59 33.04 -37.48 -28.61
C GLN A 59 32.40 -38.51 -27.66
N ASP A 60 31.67 -39.42 -28.29
CA ASP A 60 30.70 -40.39 -27.79
C ASP A 60 31.23 -41.61 -27.03
N GLU A 61 30.25 -42.27 -26.39
CA GLU A 61 30.08 -43.72 -26.14
C GLU A 61 30.82 -44.44 -25.00
N ALA A 62 29.97 -44.86 -24.03
CA ALA A 62 29.76 -46.24 -23.60
C ALA A 62 30.46 -46.80 -22.33
N THR A 63 29.60 -47.47 -21.55
CA THR A 63 29.83 -48.74 -20.81
C THR A 63 30.50 -48.75 -19.41
N TYR A 64 29.70 -49.25 -18.47
CA TYR A 64 29.97 -50.39 -17.55
C TYR A 64 30.95 -50.29 -16.34
N TYR A 65 30.36 -50.46 -15.14
CA TYR A 65 30.73 -51.31 -13.97
C TYR A 65 31.99 -51.07 -13.08
N GLN A 66 31.70 -51.23 -11.77
CA GLN A 66 32.47 -51.83 -10.65
C GLN A 66 33.81 -51.21 -10.19
N THR A 67 33.91 -50.66 -8.97
CA THR A 67 34.10 -51.26 -7.62
C THR A 67 35.56 -51.58 -7.27
N ALA A 68 35.92 -51.30 -6.00
CA ALA A 68 37.04 -51.84 -5.21
C ALA A 68 38.45 -51.26 -5.49
N GLN A 69 39.37 -51.04 -4.55
CA GLN A 69 39.44 -51.29 -3.10
C GLN A 69 40.77 -50.69 -2.54
N ILE A 70 40.69 -50.20 -1.29
CA ILE A 70 41.57 -50.50 -0.12
C ILE A 70 42.99 -49.92 -0.01
N GLY A 71 43.23 -49.37 1.19
CA GLY A 71 44.52 -49.24 1.87
C GLY A 71 44.34 -48.88 3.36
N ASN A 72 44.02 -49.89 4.18
CA ASN A 72 44.22 -49.96 5.66
C ASN A 72 45.63 -49.46 6.07
N ASP A 73 46.01 -49.11 7.30
CA ASP A 73 45.55 -49.29 8.68
C ASP A 73 46.46 -48.40 9.55
N ARG A 74 45.97 -47.77 10.63
CA ARG A 74 46.58 -47.85 11.98
C ARG A 74 45.88 -46.98 13.02
N TYR A 75 45.31 -47.68 14.00
CA TYR A 75 45.11 -47.26 15.39
C TYR A 75 46.34 -46.53 15.97
N ILE A 76 46.15 -45.51 16.81
CA ILE A 76 46.56 -45.47 18.25
C ILE A 76 46.33 -44.07 18.87
N SER A 77 45.70 -44.11 20.06
CA SER A 77 45.86 -43.28 21.27
C SER A 77 45.47 -41.80 21.31
N VAL A 78 44.53 -41.55 22.21
CA VAL A 78 44.36 -40.32 22.98
C VAL A 78 45.62 -40.13 23.84
N GLY A 79 46.27 -38.98 23.72
CA GLY A 79 47.46 -38.62 24.50
C GLY A 79 47.49 -37.12 24.71
N SER A 80 47.22 -36.68 25.93
CA SER A 80 47.37 -35.30 26.37
C SER A 80 48.85 -34.90 26.34
N GLN A 81 49.19 -33.87 25.57
CA GLN A 81 50.30 -32.98 25.89
C GLN A 81 49.85 -31.55 25.61
N ALA A 82 49.67 -30.80 26.69
CA ALA A 82 49.52 -29.38 26.67
C ALA A 82 50.87 -28.75 26.31
N ASP A 83 50.94 -28.07 25.17
CA ASP A 83 51.93 -27.01 24.97
C ASP A 83 51.24 -25.69 25.32
N THR A 84 51.34 -25.33 26.59
CA THR A 84 51.01 -24.01 27.11
C THR A 84 52.05 -23.00 26.61
N ASN A 85 51.86 -22.46 25.40
CA ASN A 85 52.47 -21.18 25.05
C ASN A 85 51.57 -20.06 25.56
N VAL A 86 51.72 -19.74 26.84
CA VAL A 86 51.14 -18.56 27.46
C VAL A 86 51.82 -17.33 26.85
N ILE A 87 51.05 -16.50 26.14
CA ILE A 87 51.51 -15.22 25.60
C ILE A 87 51.48 -14.20 26.74
N ASP A 88 52.66 -13.69 27.12
CA ASP A 88 52.81 -12.57 28.05
C ASP A 88 52.54 -11.26 27.31
N LEU A 89 51.51 -10.52 27.76
CA LEU A 89 51.09 -9.24 27.16
C LEU A 89 51.63 -8.01 27.93
N THR A 90 52.76 -8.15 28.63
CA THR A 90 53.40 -7.02 29.32
C THR A 90 54.60 -6.41 28.59
N GLY A 91 54.84 -6.78 27.32
CA GLY A 91 55.86 -6.18 26.45
C GLY A 91 55.26 -5.48 25.23
N ASP A 92 55.78 -4.29 24.89
CA ASP A 92 55.33 -3.38 23.83
C ASP A 92 55.73 -3.84 22.40
N ASP A 93 55.58 -5.12 22.09
CA ASP A 93 55.93 -5.66 20.77
C ASP A 93 54.68 -5.83 19.89
N LYS A 94 54.51 -4.87 18.97
CA LYS A 94 53.42 -4.83 17.96
C LYS A 94 53.31 -6.09 17.09
N ASP A 95 54.37 -6.88 17.01
CA ASP A 95 54.44 -8.08 16.16
C ASP A 95 53.59 -9.24 16.71
N ASP A 96 53.40 -9.34 18.03
CA ASP A 96 52.65 -10.44 18.65
C ASP A 96 51.13 -10.29 18.51
N LEU A 97 50.63 -9.06 18.55
CA LEU A 97 49.22 -8.78 18.27
C LEU A 97 48.89 -9.07 16.80
N GLN A 98 49.77 -8.69 15.87
CA GLN A 98 49.60 -9.02 14.45
C GLN A 98 49.68 -10.53 14.20
N ARG A 99 50.54 -11.25 14.94
CA ARG A 99 50.64 -12.71 14.86
C ARG A 99 49.39 -13.41 15.41
N ALA A 100 48.82 -12.93 16.51
CA ALA A 100 47.57 -13.45 17.08
C ALA A 100 46.36 -13.21 16.14
N ILE A 101 46.31 -12.04 15.49
CA ILE A 101 45.29 -11.72 14.49
C ILE A 101 45.44 -12.60 13.24
N ALA A 102 46.67 -12.81 12.77
CA ALA A 102 46.94 -13.68 11.62
C ALA A 102 46.54 -15.14 11.90
N LEU A 103 46.85 -15.66 13.09
CA LEU A 103 46.46 -17.02 13.51
C LEU A 103 44.94 -17.17 13.65
N SER A 104 44.24 -16.17 14.20
CA SER A 104 42.76 -16.16 14.26
C SER A 104 42.11 -16.09 12.86
N LEU A 105 42.71 -15.36 11.92
CA LEU A 105 42.24 -15.28 10.53
C LEU A 105 42.49 -16.59 9.76
N GLU A 106 43.59 -17.29 10.05
CA GLU A 106 43.87 -18.62 9.48
C GLU A 106 42.93 -19.69 10.04
N GLU A 107 42.60 -19.64 11.34
CA GLU A 107 41.66 -20.54 11.98
C GLU A 107 40.22 -20.30 11.48
N SER A 108 39.81 -19.03 11.31
CA SER A 108 38.54 -18.65 10.67
C SER A 108 38.46 -19.09 9.20
N ASN A 109 39.55 -18.96 8.43
CA ASN A 109 39.59 -19.43 7.05
C ASN A 109 39.65 -20.95 6.91
N ARG A 110 40.19 -21.68 7.91
CA ARG A 110 40.08 -23.15 7.97
C ARG A 110 38.66 -23.59 8.32
N ALA A 111 38.02 -22.95 9.30
CA ALA A 111 36.61 -23.20 9.62
C ALA A 111 35.70 -22.92 8.40
N PHE A 112 36.00 -21.88 7.61
CA PHE A 112 35.27 -21.55 6.38
C PHE A 112 35.55 -22.50 5.21
N ARG A 113 36.72 -23.16 5.16
CA ARG A 113 37.07 -24.15 4.12
C ARG A 113 36.64 -25.57 4.47
N GLU A 114 36.51 -25.90 5.76
CA GLU A 114 36.11 -27.23 6.25
C GLU A 114 34.59 -27.40 6.40
N THR A 115 33.82 -26.31 6.48
CA THR A 115 32.36 -26.34 6.22
C THR A 115 32.09 -25.87 4.81
N GLY A 116 32.47 -26.69 3.81
CA GLY A 116 31.89 -26.56 2.48
C GLY A 116 30.37 -26.61 2.59
N ILE A 117 29.68 -25.71 1.89
CA ILE A 117 28.22 -25.58 1.90
C ILE A 117 27.62 -26.98 1.78
N THR A 118 26.96 -27.44 2.84
CA THR A 118 26.38 -28.77 2.86
C THR A 118 25.28 -28.86 1.79
N ASP A 119 25.08 -30.04 1.20
CA ASP A 119 24.01 -30.24 0.20
C ASP A 119 22.64 -29.81 0.77
N GLU A 120 22.46 -29.93 2.09
CA GLU A 120 21.29 -29.43 2.81
C GLU A 120 21.17 -27.90 2.79
N GLU A 121 22.25 -27.13 3.02
CA GLU A 121 22.22 -25.66 3.00
C GLU A 121 22.01 -25.10 1.59
N GLN A 122 22.56 -25.76 0.57
CA GLN A 122 22.27 -25.44 -0.83
C GLN A 122 20.84 -25.78 -1.23
N ALA A 123 20.26 -26.85 -0.67
CA ALA A 123 18.86 -27.20 -0.87
C ALA A 123 17.93 -26.20 -0.16
N ILE A 124 18.26 -25.78 1.06
CA ILE A 124 17.52 -24.75 1.80
C ILE A 124 17.57 -23.42 1.03
N SER A 125 18.74 -23.03 0.52
CA SER A 125 18.88 -21.81 -0.29
C SER A 125 18.05 -21.89 -1.58
N ARG A 126 18.04 -23.04 -2.27
CA ARG A 126 17.20 -23.26 -3.47
C ARG A 126 15.71 -23.22 -3.16
N VAL A 127 15.27 -23.82 -2.05
CA VAL A 127 13.86 -23.81 -1.62
C VAL A 127 13.44 -22.40 -1.19
N LEU A 128 14.31 -21.67 -0.50
CA LEU A 128 14.05 -20.29 -0.09
C LEU A 128 14.02 -19.36 -1.30
N GLU A 129 14.92 -19.52 -2.26
CA GLU A 129 14.89 -18.78 -3.53
C GLU A 129 13.65 -19.12 -4.36
N ALA A 130 13.23 -20.39 -4.40
CA ALA A 130 11.98 -20.80 -5.05
C ALA A 130 10.77 -20.18 -4.36
N SER A 131 10.74 -20.13 -3.03
CA SER A 131 9.66 -19.49 -2.26
C SER A 131 9.66 -17.96 -2.40
N ILE A 132 10.84 -17.32 -2.49
CA ILE A 132 10.97 -15.88 -2.78
C ILE A 132 10.58 -15.59 -4.23
N ALA A 133 10.91 -16.47 -5.18
CA ALA A 133 10.51 -16.34 -6.58
C ALA A 133 9.00 -16.56 -6.75
N GLU A 134 8.40 -17.49 -6.00
CA GLU A 134 6.96 -17.72 -5.94
C GLU A 134 6.23 -16.56 -5.26
N ASN A 135 6.77 -16.01 -4.18
CA ASN A 135 6.25 -14.80 -3.53
C ASN A 135 6.43 -13.55 -4.41
N LYS A 136 7.55 -13.40 -5.13
CA LYS A 136 7.72 -12.35 -6.15
C LYS A 136 6.80 -12.56 -7.36
N ALA A 137 6.52 -13.79 -7.77
CA ALA A 137 5.53 -14.11 -8.80
C ALA A 137 4.10 -13.85 -8.31
N SER A 138 3.84 -14.05 -7.01
CA SER A 138 2.58 -13.70 -6.35
C SER A 138 2.39 -12.19 -6.22
N LEU A 139 3.46 -11.44 -5.92
CA LEU A 139 3.48 -9.96 -5.94
C LEU A 139 3.44 -9.39 -7.38
N LYS A 140 3.95 -10.12 -8.38
CA LYS A 140 3.76 -9.76 -9.79
C LYS A 140 2.34 -10.08 -10.29
N ARG A 141 1.63 -11.03 -9.68
CA ARG A 141 0.21 -11.33 -9.95
C ARG A 141 -0.75 -10.22 -9.52
N THR A 142 -0.30 -9.20 -8.79
CA THR A 142 -1.08 -7.96 -8.56
C THR A 142 -0.96 -6.92 -9.69
N HIS A 143 -0.21 -7.20 -10.76
CA HIS A 143 -0.32 -6.45 -11.99
C HIS A 143 -1.41 -7.07 -12.86
N THR A 144 -2.62 -6.48 -12.84
CA THR A 144 -3.70 -6.63 -13.82
C THR A 144 -3.44 -7.74 -14.84
N GLU A 145 -3.70 -9.00 -14.49
CA GLU A 145 -3.73 -10.06 -15.51
C GLU A 145 -4.86 -9.68 -16.45
N VAL A 146 -4.51 -9.01 -17.54
CA VAL A 146 -5.43 -8.73 -18.63
C VAL A 146 -5.88 -10.10 -19.10
N TRP A 147 -7.11 -10.46 -18.72
CA TRP A 147 -7.71 -11.71 -19.13
C TRP A 147 -7.49 -11.87 -20.63
N SER A 148 -6.77 -12.91 -21.01
CA SER A 148 -6.42 -13.18 -22.40
C SER A 148 -7.10 -14.47 -22.84
N ASP A 149 -7.47 -14.48 -24.10
CA ASP A 149 -8.05 -15.65 -24.70
C ASP A 149 -7.02 -16.77 -24.81
N SER A 150 -7.41 -18.03 -24.51
CA SER A 150 -6.51 -19.17 -24.78
C SER A 150 -6.12 -19.16 -26.26
N PRO A 151 -4.82 -19.31 -26.59
CA PRO A 151 -4.39 -19.40 -27.99
C PRO A 151 -4.93 -20.66 -28.68
N ASN A 152 -5.25 -21.71 -27.91
CA ASN A 152 -5.85 -22.92 -28.43
C ASN A 152 -7.39 -22.76 -28.56
N PRO A 153 -7.97 -22.85 -29.77
CA PRO A 153 -9.41 -22.70 -29.97
C PRO A 153 -10.23 -23.82 -29.34
N HIS A 154 -9.65 -25.01 -29.10
CA HIS A 154 -10.37 -26.12 -28.48
C HIS A 154 -10.69 -25.87 -27.01
N ASP A 155 -9.82 -25.15 -26.27
CA ASP A 155 -10.04 -24.79 -24.86
C ASP A 155 -11.20 -23.80 -24.68
N ARG A 156 -11.60 -23.17 -25.78
CA ARG A 156 -12.66 -22.16 -25.85
C ARG A 156 -13.98 -22.77 -26.31
N LYS A 157 -14.03 -24.08 -26.56
CA LYS A 157 -15.25 -24.82 -26.88
C LYS A 157 -16.09 -25.03 -25.62
N ARG A 158 -17.39 -24.81 -25.74
CA ARG A 158 -18.37 -25.08 -24.68
C ARG A 158 -18.51 -26.59 -24.51
N GLN A 159 -18.47 -27.05 -23.26
CA GLN A 159 -18.87 -28.42 -22.93
C GLN A 159 -20.39 -28.54 -22.99
N GLU A 160 -20.91 -29.71 -23.37
CA GLU A 160 -22.35 -29.94 -23.40
C GLU A 160 -22.96 -29.72 -22.01
N ASN A 161 -24.14 -29.13 -21.95
CA ASN A 161 -24.88 -28.78 -20.73
C ASN A 161 -24.22 -27.75 -19.79
N CYS A 162 -23.00 -27.25 -20.07
CA CYS A 162 -22.41 -26.15 -19.31
C CYS A 162 -23.02 -24.79 -19.75
N PRO A 163 -23.29 -23.83 -18.85
CA PRO A 163 -23.67 -22.47 -19.23
C PRO A 163 -22.58 -21.73 -20.02
N VAL A 164 -22.97 -20.73 -20.82
CA VAL A 164 -22.02 -19.84 -21.52
C VAL A 164 -21.53 -18.76 -20.56
N GLY A 165 -20.21 -18.62 -20.41
CA GLY A 165 -19.59 -17.54 -19.65
C GLY A 165 -19.58 -16.20 -20.38
N LEU A 166 -19.18 -15.14 -19.68
CA LEU A 166 -18.90 -13.83 -20.26
C LEU A 166 -17.41 -13.51 -20.13
N LYS A 167 -16.82 -13.01 -21.21
CA LYS A 167 -15.43 -12.53 -21.23
C LYS A 167 -15.30 -11.29 -20.35
N ASN A 168 -14.26 -11.23 -19.51
CA ASN A 168 -13.94 -10.03 -18.74
C ASN A 168 -13.20 -9.02 -19.64
N VAL A 169 -13.90 -7.96 -20.04
CA VAL A 169 -13.41 -6.93 -20.98
C VAL A 169 -13.03 -5.66 -20.22
N GLY A 170 -11.90 -5.73 -19.50
CA GLY A 170 -11.33 -4.60 -18.76
C GLY A 170 -12.09 -4.24 -17.48
N ASN A 171 -11.83 -4.99 -16.39
CA ASN A 171 -12.43 -4.79 -15.06
C ASN A 171 -13.97 -4.71 -15.08
N THR A 172 -14.61 -5.51 -15.93
CA THR A 172 -16.07 -5.54 -16.14
C THR A 172 -16.71 -6.78 -15.52
N CYS A 173 -16.07 -7.36 -14.49
CA CYS A 173 -16.62 -8.49 -13.75
C CYS A 173 -17.98 -8.18 -13.10
N TRP A 174 -18.22 -6.92 -12.70
CA TRP A 174 -19.52 -6.45 -12.20
C TRP A 174 -20.65 -6.67 -13.23
N PHE A 175 -20.39 -6.40 -14.51
CA PHE A 175 -21.35 -6.60 -15.59
C PHE A 175 -21.64 -8.08 -15.75
N SER A 176 -20.58 -8.90 -15.74
CA SER A 176 -20.70 -10.35 -15.89
C SER A 176 -21.55 -10.96 -14.77
N ALA A 177 -21.30 -10.58 -13.51
CA ALA A 177 -22.05 -11.07 -12.35
C ALA A 177 -23.55 -10.72 -12.43
N VAL A 178 -23.86 -9.46 -12.74
CA VAL A 178 -25.25 -8.98 -12.83
C VAL A 178 -25.99 -9.65 -14.00
N ILE A 179 -25.39 -9.65 -15.19
CA ILE A 179 -26.03 -10.18 -16.39
C ILE A 179 -26.23 -11.70 -16.31
N GLN A 180 -25.26 -12.45 -15.79
CA GLN A 180 -25.42 -13.90 -15.57
C GLN A 180 -26.53 -14.19 -14.57
N SER A 181 -26.63 -13.40 -13.49
CA SER A 181 -27.70 -13.55 -12.49
C SER A 181 -29.08 -13.29 -13.11
N LEU A 182 -29.22 -12.21 -13.87
CA LEU A 182 -30.47 -11.87 -14.56
C LEU A 182 -30.84 -12.86 -15.66
N PHE A 183 -29.86 -13.38 -16.39
CA PHE A 183 -30.07 -14.38 -17.43
C PHE A 183 -30.64 -15.69 -16.89
N ASN A 184 -30.28 -16.06 -15.65
CA ASN A 184 -30.78 -17.27 -14.99
C ASN A 184 -32.22 -17.11 -14.47
N LEU A 185 -32.79 -15.90 -14.49
CA LEU A 185 -34.20 -15.68 -14.22
C LEU A 185 -35.00 -15.95 -15.51
N LEU A 186 -35.62 -17.14 -15.61
CA LEU A 186 -36.26 -17.62 -16.84
C LEU A 186 -37.30 -16.63 -17.41
N GLU A 187 -38.08 -15.96 -16.56
CA GLU A 187 -39.06 -14.98 -17.03
C GLU A 187 -38.39 -13.70 -17.58
N PHE A 188 -37.32 -13.24 -16.95
CA PHE A 188 -36.53 -12.11 -17.44
C PHE A 188 -35.86 -12.47 -18.78
N GLN A 189 -35.27 -13.66 -18.85
CA GLN A 189 -34.70 -14.19 -20.08
C GLN A 189 -35.74 -14.24 -21.22
N ARG A 190 -36.94 -14.74 -20.94
CA ARG A 190 -38.05 -14.78 -21.89
C ARG A 190 -38.42 -13.38 -22.37
N LEU A 191 -38.59 -12.42 -21.47
CA LEU A 191 -38.94 -11.03 -21.80
C LEU A 191 -37.87 -10.38 -22.69
N VAL A 192 -36.58 -10.55 -22.38
CA VAL A 192 -35.48 -9.98 -23.16
C VAL A 192 -35.40 -10.62 -24.55
N LEU A 193 -35.49 -11.95 -24.66
CA LEU A 193 -35.39 -12.66 -25.94
C LEU A 193 -36.56 -12.36 -26.89
N HIS A 194 -37.76 -12.15 -26.34
CA HIS A 194 -38.97 -11.84 -27.11
C HIS A 194 -39.20 -10.33 -27.31
N TYR A 195 -38.33 -9.48 -26.77
CA TYR A 195 -38.40 -8.04 -26.98
C TYR A 195 -38.27 -7.69 -28.47
N SER A 196 -39.29 -7.00 -28.99
CA SER A 196 -39.34 -6.54 -30.38
C SER A 196 -38.99 -5.05 -30.44
N PRO A 197 -37.77 -4.69 -30.84
CA PRO A 197 -37.39 -3.29 -31.00
C PRO A 197 -38.19 -2.64 -32.14
N PRO A 198 -38.47 -1.32 -32.06
CA PRO A 198 -39.13 -0.58 -33.13
C PRO A 198 -38.40 -0.74 -34.47
N ALA A 199 -39.11 -1.17 -35.52
CA ALA A 199 -38.53 -1.42 -36.85
C ALA A 199 -38.53 -0.16 -37.73
N ARG A 200 -39.38 0.82 -37.44
CA ARG A 200 -39.52 2.07 -38.20
C ARG A 200 -39.29 3.27 -37.31
N VAL A 201 -38.81 4.36 -37.92
CA VAL A 201 -38.58 5.64 -37.24
C VAL A 201 -39.86 6.20 -36.61
N GLN A 202 -41.01 5.92 -37.21
CA GLN A 202 -42.33 6.33 -36.72
C GLN A 202 -42.74 5.64 -35.41
N ASP A 203 -42.18 4.46 -35.13
CA ASP A 203 -42.47 3.64 -33.96
C ASP A 203 -41.50 3.92 -32.79
N LEU A 204 -40.60 4.89 -32.96
CA LEU A 204 -39.65 5.24 -31.91
C LEU A 204 -40.38 5.85 -30.70
N PRO A 205 -39.97 5.50 -29.47
CA PRO A 205 -40.51 6.11 -28.28
C PRO A 205 -40.29 7.62 -28.30
N ARG A 206 -41.36 8.38 -28.02
CA ARG A 206 -41.26 9.83 -27.82
C ARG A 206 -40.58 10.18 -26.49
N ASN A 207 -40.58 9.25 -25.53
CA ASN A 207 -39.91 9.39 -24.26
C ASN A 207 -38.39 9.28 -24.44
N GLN A 208 -37.68 10.36 -24.12
CA GLN A 208 -36.22 10.45 -24.25
C GLN A 208 -35.48 9.36 -23.46
N LYS A 209 -36.00 8.94 -22.30
CA LYS A 209 -35.40 7.87 -21.48
C LYS A 209 -35.53 6.51 -22.16
N GLU A 210 -36.71 6.20 -22.71
CA GLU A 210 -36.94 4.96 -23.45
C GLU A 210 -36.11 4.91 -24.73
N HIS A 211 -36.06 6.04 -25.47
CA HIS A 211 -35.23 6.17 -26.66
C HIS A 211 -33.76 5.90 -26.36
N ARG A 212 -33.22 6.44 -25.26
CA ARG A 212 -31.83 6.21 -24.82
C ARG A 212 -31.55 4.76 -24.44
N ASN A 213 -32.56 4.02 -23.95
CA ASN A 213 -32.39 2.62 -23.52
C ASN A 213 -32.49 1.61 -24.67
N LEU A 214 -33.04 2.02 -25.83
CA LEU A 214 -33.24 1.13 -26.99
C LEU A 214 -31.97 0.41 -27.45
N PRO A 215 -30.81 1.09 -27.62
CA PRO A 215 -29.60 0.42 -28.08
C PRO A 215 -29.14 -0.67 -27.10
N PHE A 216 -29.30 -0.42 -25.80
CA PHE A 216 -28.93 -1.40 -24.77
C PHE A 216 -29.86 -2.62 -24.80
N MET A 217 -31.18 -2.41 -24.93
CA MET A 217 -32.13 -3.53 -25.00
C MET A 217 -31.94 -4.39 -26.25
N GLN A 218 -31.63 -3.78 -27.40
CA GLN A 218 -31.28 -4.50 -28.62
C GLN A 218 -30.03 -5.35 -28.42
N GLU A 219 -28.98 -4.79 -27.83
CA GLU A 219 -27.74 -5.51 -27.62
C GLU A 219 -27.85 -6.58 -26.53
N LEU A 220 -28.62 -6.33 -25.47
CA LEU A 220 -28.90 -7.30 -24.43
C LEU A 220 -29.63 -8.54 -24.99
N ARG A 221 -30.58 -8.32 -25.92
CA ARG A 221 -31.24 -9.41 -26.64
C ARG A 221 -30.26 -10.24 -27.47
N ASN A 222 -29.33 -9.60 -28.17
CA ASN A 222 -28.28 -10.29 -28.93
C ASN A 222 -27.37 -11.11 -28.01
N LEU A 223 -26.93 -10.51 -26.90
CA LEU A 223 -26.09 -11.17 -25.91
C LEU A 223 -26.79 -12.39 -25.31
N PHE A 224 -28.06 -12.28 -24.93
CA PHE A 224 -28.84 -13.41 -24.40
C PHE A 224 -29.00 -14.53 -25.44
N SER A 225 -29.21 -14.17 -26.71
CA SER A 225 -29.30 -15.15 -27.80
C SER A 225 -27.99 -15.92 -27.96
N LEU A 226 -26.85 -15.23 -27.83
CA LEU A 226 -25.53 -15.87 -27.83
C LEU A 226 -25.32 -16.76 -26.58
N MET A 227 -25.77 -16.33 -25.41
CA MET A 227 -25.67 -17.13 -24.18
C MET A 227 -26.51 -18.41 -24.24
N VAL A 228 -27.64 -18.39 -24.96
CA VAL A 228 -28.43 -19.60 -25.23
C VAL A 228 -27.72 -20.50 -26.25
N GLY A 229 -27.39 -19.96 -27.43
CA GLY A 229 -27.04 -20.76 -28.62
C GLY A 229 -25.55 -20.96 -28.90
N SER A 230 -24.65 -20.26 -28.20
CA SER A 230 -23.22 -20.33 -28.51
C SER A 230 -22.62 -21.70 -28.18
N LYS A 231 -21.76 -22.19 -29.09
CA LYS A 231 -20.89 -23.36 -28.88
C LYS A 231 -19.54 -22.98 -28.24
N ARG A 232 -19.33 -21.71 -27.92
CA ARG A 232 -18.13 -21.21 -27.23
C ARG A 232 -18.35 -21.22 -25.72
N LYS A 233 -17.28 -21.49 -24.97
CA LYS A 233 -17.25 -21.50 -23.50
C LYS A 233 -17.69 -20.16 -22.91
N TYR A 234 -17.42 -19.06 -23.61
CA TYR A 234 -17.81 -17.72 -23.24
C TYR A 234 -18.08 -16.86 -24.49
N VAL A 235 -18.80 -15.77 -24.31
CA VAL A 235 -19.08 -14.76 -25.33
C VAL A 235 -18.56 -13.39 -24.91
N ASP A 236 -18.34 -12.51 -25.88
CA ASP A 236 -17.77 -11.18 -25.65
C ASP A 236 -18.89 -10.14 -25.41
N PRO A 237 -18.99 -9.53 -24.21
CA PRO A 237 -20.02 -8.54 -23.93
C PRO A 237 -19.62 -7.09 -24.29
N SER A 238 -18.48 -6.86 -24.96
CA SER A 238 -17.90 -5.51 -25.16
C SER A 238 -18.92 -4.49 -25.65
N LYS A 239 -19.71 -4.83 -26.67
CA LYS A 239 -20.69 -3.91 -27.24
C LYS A 239 -21.80 -3.52 -26.25
N ALA A 240 -22.30 -4.48 -25.45
CA ALA A 240 -23.29 -4.20 -24.41
C ALA A 240 -22.69 -3.30 -23.31
N VAL A 241 -21.44 -3.57 -22.94
CA VAL A 241 -20.69 -2.76 -21.95
C VAL A 241 -20.44 -1.35 -22.47
N GLU A 242 -20.06 -1.18 -23.74
CA GLU A 242 -19.81 0.13 -24.36
C GLU A 242 -21.09 0.97 -24.40
N ILE A 243 -22.20 0.40 -24.88
CA ILE A 243 -23.50 1.09 -24.90
C ILE A 243 -23.92 1.51 -23.49
N LEU A 244 -23.75 0.60 -22.52
CA LEU A 244 -24.09 0.88 -21.13
C LEU A 244 -23.20 1.99 -20.55
N LYS A 245 -21.89 1.95 -20.82
CA LYS A 245 -20.95 3.02 -20.45
C LYS A 245 -21.38 4.35 -21.07
N ASP A 246 -21.69 4.38 -22.36
CA ASP A 246 -22.14 5.60 -23.05
C ASP A 246 -23.44 6.17 -22.48
N ALA A 247 -24.38 5.30 -22.09
CA ALA A 247 -25.61 5.71 -21.41
C ALA A 247 -25.34 6.37 -20.04
N PHE A 248 -24.19 6.11 -19.41
CA PHE A 248 -23.74 6.72 -18.16
C PHE A 248 -22.76 7.90 -18.35
N LYS A 249 -21.97 7.92 -19.45
CA LYS A 249 -20.94 8.94 -19.74
C LYS A 249 -21.50 10.36 -19.79
N SER A 250 -22.76 10.54 -20.19
CA SER A 250 -23.40 11.86 -20.33
C SER A 250 -24.14 12.33 -19.07
N SER A 251 -23.98 11.65 -17.93
CA SER A 251 -24.77 11.95 -16.74
C SER A 251 -23.92 12.68 -15.70
N GLU A 252 -24.37 13.87 -15.30
CA GLU A 252 -23.91 14.60 -14.11
C GLU A 252 -23.77 13.65 -12.90
N SER A 253 -24.62 12.62 -12.81
CA SER A 253 -24.54 11.57 -11.80
C SER A 253 -23.25 10.76 -11.79
N GLN A 254 -22.61 10.47 -12.94
CA GLN A 254 -21.33 9.74 -12.94
C GLN A 254 -20.20 10.63 -12.40
N GLN A 255 -20.17 11.91 -12.81
CA GLN A 255 -19.17 12.87 -12.32
C GLN A 255 -19.35 13.10 -10.81
N LEU A 256 -20.60 13.24 -10.35
CA LEU A 256 -20.94 13.35 -8.95
C LEU A 256 -20.52 12.11 -8.16
N TRP A 257 -20.77 10.90 -8.68
CA TRP A 257 -20.33 9.67 -8.01
C TRP A 257 -18.80 9.58 -7.89
N HIS A 258 -18.07 9.92 -8.95
CA HIS A 258 -16.61 9.95 -8.88
C HIS A 258 -16.09 11.04 -7.93
N GLN A 259 -16.79 12.18 -7.83
CA GLN A 259 -16.47 13.21 -6.85
C GLN A 259 -16.73 12.72 -5.42
N ASP A 260 -17.89 12.12 -5.17
CA ASP A 260 -18.23 11.54 -3.86
C ASP A 260 -17.21 10.47 -3.45
N TYR A 261 -16.78 9.62 -4.39
CA TYR A 261 -15.73 8.63 -4.13
C TYR A 261 -14.36 9.28 -3.86
N ARG A 262 -14.03 10.38 -4.53
CA ARG A 262 -12.81 11.16 -4.21
C ARG A 262 -12.89 11.73 -2.80
N ASN A 263 -14.02 12.36 -2.44
CA ASN A 263 -14.24 12.91 -1.10
C ASN A 263 -14.16 11.83 -0.02
N PHE A 264 -14.72 10.64 -0.27
CA PHE A 264 -14.58 9.48 0.61
C PHE A 264 -13.10 9.09 0.81
N ARG A 265 -12.33 9.02 -0.27
CA ARG A 265 -10.89 8.71 -0.19
C ARG A 265 -10.12 9.78 0.58
N GLU A 266 -10.39 11.06 0.33
CA GLU A 266 -9.78 12.18 1.06
C GLU A 266 -10.12 12.12 2.55
N THR A 267 -11.39 11.90 2.89
CA THR A 267 -11.85 11.70 4.28
C THR A 267 -11.14 10.52 4.95
N THR A 268 -10.94 9.42 4.21
CA THR A 268 -10.18 8.26 4.69
C THR A 268 -8.72 8.61 4.99
N ILE A 269 -8.10 9.46 4.16
CA ILE A 269 -6.73 9.92 4.36
C ILE A 269 -6.64 10.80 5.61
N PHE A 270 -7.55 11.76 5.79
CA PHE A 270 -7.61 12.57 7.01
C PHE A 270 -7.74 11.69 8.25
N LEU A 271 -8.70 10.77 8.23
CA LEU A 271 -8.92 9.86 9.36
C LEU A 271 -7.68 9.02 9.66
N MET A 272 -7.09 8.38 8.65
CA MET A 272 -5.89 7.57 8.79
C MET A 272 -4.73 8.36 9.39
N ILE A 273 -4.40 9.53 8.84
CA ILE A 273 -3.29 10.36 9.35
C ILE A 273 -3.58 10.82 10.78
N GLY A 274 -4.80 11.29 11.05
CA GLY A 274 -5.21 11.72 12.38
C GLY A 274 -5.04 10.62 13.43
N LEU A 275 -5.47 9.39 13.12
CA LEU A 275 -5.34 8.23 14.01
C LEU A 275 -3.88 7.81 14.19
N GLU A 276 -3.07 7.81 13.13
CA GLU A 276 -1.64 7.47 13.24
C GLU A 276 -0.87 8.49 14.10
N LEU A 277 -1.16 9.78 13.95
CA LEU A 277 -0.57 10.84 14.78
C LEU A 277 -1.05 10.75 16.23
N PHE A 278 -2.33 10.44 16.44
CA PHE A 278 -2.89 10.20 17.76
C PHE A 278 -2.16 9.05 18.47
N GLN A 279 -1.91 7.93 17.78
CA GLN A 279 -1.15 6.80 18.33
C GLN A 279 0.29 7.17 18.70
N LYS A 280 0.89 8.10 17.97
CA LYS A 280 2.23 8.66 18.26
C LYS A 280 2.23 9.72 19.36
N LYS A 281 1.07 10.03 19.95
CA LYS A 281 0.86 11.12 20.93
C LYS A 281 1.17 12.52 20.35
N SER A 282 1.18 12.67 19.04
CA SER A 282 1.36 13.95 18.34
C SER A 282 0.01 14.68 18.24
N PHE A 283 -0.59 15.02 19.38
CA PHE A 283 -1.99 15.48 19.44
C PHE A 283 -2.22 16.83 18.73
N VAL A 284 -1.24 17.74 18.75
CA VAL A 284 -1.32 19.05 18.09
C VAL A 284 -1.53 18.87 16.58
N GLU A 285 -0.74 17.98 15.96
CA GLU A 285 -0.87 17.67 14.54
C GLU A 285 -2.12 16.84 14.27
N ALA A 286 -2.42 15.85 15.12
CA ALA A 286 -3.54 14.94 14.94
C ALA A 286 -4.89 15.66 14.92
N LEU A 287 -5.06 16.70 15.75
CA LEU A 287 -6.36 17.35 15.97
C LEU A 287 -6.96 17.86 14.66
N MET A 288 -6.19 18.57 13.84
CA MET A 288 -6.72 19.13 12.58
C MET A 288 -7.17 18.03 11.62
N TYR A 289 -6.40 16.95 11.48
CA TYR A 289 -6.80 15.82 10.64
C TYR A 289 -8.12 15.19 11.13
N LEU A 290 -8.30 15.03 12.43
CA LEU A 290 -9.52 14.43 13.01
C LEU A 290 -10.74 15.36 12.90
N ILE A 291 -10.56 16.67 13.03
CA ILE A 291 -11.61 17.67 12.84
C ILE A 291 -12.13 17.66 11.40
N TYR A 292 -11.23 17.73 10.41
CA TYR A 292 -11.61 17.68 8.99
C TYR A 292 -12.18 16.32 8.59
N ALA A 293 -11.62 15.22 9.12
CA ALA A 293 -12.19 13.88 8.92
C ALA A 293 -13.65 13.83 9.37
N TYR A 294 -13.98 14.38 10.55
CA TYR A 294 -15.34 14.38 11.07
C TYR A 294 -16.29 15.22 10.21
N GLN A 295 -15.89 16.45 9.86
CA GLN A 295 -16.71 17.35 9.05
C GLN A 295 -17.03 16.76 7.67
N TYR A 296 -16.02 16.28 6.95
CA TYR A 296 -16.22 15.66 5.64
C TYR A 296 -16.99 14.34 5.73
N ASN A 297 -16.82 13.59 6.82
CA ASN A 297 -17.61 12.38 7.04
C ASN A 297 -19.10 12.68 7.24
N LYS A 298 -19.45 13.72 8.02
CA LYS A 298 -20.85 14.18 8.17
C LYS A 298 -21.46 14.56 6.82
N GLU A 299 -20.73 15.31 5.98
CA GLU A 299 -21.20 15.66 4.63
C GLU A 299 -21.45 14.41 3.76
N LEU A 300 -20.56 13.41 3.82
CA LEU A 300 -20.74 12.16 3.10
C LEU A 300 -21.96 11.38 3.61
N LEU A 301 -22.09 11.21 4.93
CA LEU A 301 -23.17 10.47 5.56
C LEU A 301 -24.55 11.12 5.34
N SER A 302 -24.61 12.45 5.16
CA SER A 302 -25.83 13.14 4.76
C SER A 302 -26.40 12.66 3.40
N LYS A 303 -25.54 12.10 2.54
CA LYS A 303 -25.90 11.52 1.24
C LYS A 303 -26.23 10.02 1.31
N GLY A 304 -26.09 9.40 2.48
CA GLY A 304 -26.48 8.01 2.76
C GLY A 304 -25.52 7.27 3.71
N PRO A 305 -26.00 6.24 4.41
CA PRO A 305 -25.26 5.58 5.51
C PRO A 305 -24.00 4.84 5.07
N TYR A 306 -23.89 4.45 3.79
CA TYR A 306 -22.73 3.74 3.24
C TYR A 306 -21.78 4.65 2.45
N ARG A 307 -21.85 5.97 2.66
CA ARG A 307 -21.02 6.96 1.95
C ARG A 307 -19.77 7.36 2.73
N GLY A 308 -19.76 7.16 4.04
CA GLY A 308 -18.68 7.56 4.94
C GLY A 308 -18.16 6.40 5.80
N HIS A 309 -17.47 6.78 6.85
CA HIS A 309 -16.91 5.93 7.91
C HIS A 309 -17.80 5.95 9.16
N ASP A 310 -17.48 5.06 10.10
CA ASP A 310 -18.09 5.01 11.44
C ASP A 310 -17.93 6.35 12.15
N GLU A 311 -19.06 7.03 12.37
CA GLU A 311 -19.13 8.36 12.93
C GLU A 311 -18.73 8.39 14.40
N GLU A 312 -19.11 7.38 15.18
CA GLU A 312 -18.83 7.31 16.61
C GLU A 312 -17.32 7.15 16.86
N LEU A 313 -16.64 6.40 16.00
CA LEU A 313 -15.19 6.25 16.04
C LEU A 313 -14.48 7.60 15.87
N ILE A 314 -14.85 8.36 14.83
CA ILE A 314 -14.21 9.64 14.54
C ILE A 314 -14.53 10.66 15.64
N ALA A 315 -15.80 10.72 16.07
CA ALA A 315 -16.22 11.58 17.19
C ALA A 315 -15.40 11.30 18.44
N HIS A 316 -15.22 10.03 18.80
CA HIS A 316 -14.42 9.61 19.95
C HIS A 316 -12.97 10.10 19.85
N TYR A 317 -12.24 9.80 18.77
CA TYR A 317 -10.83 10.21 18.68
C TYR A 317 -10.65 11.72 18.56
N ARG A 318 -11.58 12.42 17.90
CA ARG A 318 -11.62 13.89 17.86
C ARG A 318 -11.72 14.46 19.28
N ARG A 319 -12.69 13.99 20.07
CA ARG A 319 -12.93 14.44 21.44
C ARG A 319 -11.76 14.08 22.37
N GLU A 320 -11.28 12.84 22.32
CA GLU A 320 -10.12 12.40 23.10
C GLU A 320 -8.88 13.22 22.76
N CYS A 321 -8.68 13.60 21.50
CA CYS A 321 -7.55 14.43 21.10
C CYS A 321 -7.61 15.83 21.74
N LEU A 322 -8.80 16.44 21.82
CA LEU A 322 -9.00 17.72 22.52
C LEU A 322 -8.76 17.58 24.01
N LEU A 323 -9.28 16.53 24.64
CA LEU A 323 -9.07 16.26 26.07
C LEU A 323 -7.57 16.06 26.38
N LYS A 324 -6.84 15.31 25.55
CA LYS A 324 -5.39 15.11 25.72
C LYS A 324 -4.59 16.39 25.52
N LEU A 325 -4.98 17.25 24.59
CA LEU A 325 -4.37 18.58 24.43
C LEU A 325 -4.65 19.49 25.62
N ASN A 326 -5.88 19.48 26.13
CA ASN A 326 -6.26 20.23 27.31
C ASN A 326 -5.49 19.75 28.55
N GLU A 327 -5.40 18.44 28.77
CA GLU A 327 -4.58 17.84 29.84
C GLU A 327 -3.12 18.27 29.73
N HIS A 328 -2.55 18.24 28.52
CA HIS A 328 -1.16 18.65 28.30
C HIS A 328 -0.95 20.15 28.57
N ALA A 329 -1.86 20.99 28.09
CA ALA A 329 -1.82 22.43 28.34
C ALA A 329 -1.97 22.77 29.83
N ALA A 330 -2.85 22.06 30.54
CA ALA A 330 -3.02 22.20 31.98
C ALA A 330 -1.75 21.78 32.74
N ALA A 331 -1.10 20.67 32.35
CA ALA A 331 0.15 20.24 32.97
C ALA A 331 1.28 21.27 32.76
N LEU A 332 1.39 21.87 31.57
CA LEU A 332 2.33 22.96 31.29
C LEU A 332 2.03 24.24 32.09
N PHE A 333 0.75 24.49 32.37
CA PHE A 333 0.35 25.62 33.20
C PHE A 333 0.72 25.41 34.68
N GLU A 334 0.62 24.18 35.17
CA GLU A 334 0.93 23.82 36.57
C GLU A 334 2.41 23.86 36.93
N THR A 335 3.32 23.86 35.96
CA THR A 335 4.76 23.95 36.24
C THR A 335 5.15 25.32 36.78
N GLY A 336 4.35 26.35 36.50
CA GLY A 336 4.61 27.74 36.90
C GLY A 336 5.78 28.39 36.16
N GLU A 337 6.49 27.65 35.30
CA GLU A 337 7.58 28.17 34.48
C GLU A 337 7.01 28.99 33.33
N GLU A 338 7.37 30.26 33.25
CA GLU A 338 6.85 31.19 32.24
C GLU A 338 6.84 30.65 30.79
N PRO A 339 7.91 30.01 30.25
CA PRO A 339 7.89 29.48 28.88
C PRO A 339 6.90 28.33 28.70
N GLU A 340 6.72 27.48 29.71
CA GLU A 340 5.81 26.34 29.65
C GLU A 340 4.37 26.79 29.78
N VAL A 341 4.07 27.69 30.73
CA VAL A 341 2.77 28.33 30.90
C VAL A 341 2.32 29.01 29.61
N ASN A 342 3.21 29.79 28.97
CA ASN A 342 2.91 30.44 27.69
C ASN A 342 2.62 29.41 26.59
N THR A 343 3.36 28.30 26.57
CA THR A 343 3.12 27.22 25.60
C THR A 343 1.76 26.55 25.83
N GLY A 344 1.40 26.23 27.08
CA GLY A 344 0.10 25.66 27.43
C GLY A 344 -1.06 26.59 27.07
N LEU A 345 -0.96 27.87 27.39
CA LEU A 345 -1.98 28.86 27.03
C LEU A 345 -2.08 29.06 25.52
N ASN A 346 -0.97 29.00 24.77
CA ASN A 346 -1.00 29.05 23.30
C ASN A 346 -1.74 27.85 22.70
N ILE A 347 -1.53 26.63 23.22
CA ILE A 347 -2.28 25.44 22.80
C ILE A 347 -3.78 25.67 23.03
N MET A 348 -4.16 26.19 24.19
CA MET A 348 -5.58 26.46 24.47
C MET A 348 -6.17 27.53 23.54
N ASN A 349 -5.49 28.66 23.36
CA ASN A 349 -6.01 29.79 22.58
C ASN A 349 -6.04 29.53 21.06
N GLU A 350 -5.03 28.86 20.51
CA GLU A 350 -4.92 28.68 19.05
C GLU A 350 -5.50 27.36 18.53
N LEU A 351 -5.67 26.35 19.40
CA LEU A 351 -6.15 25.02 18.99
C LEU A 351 -7.44 24.61 19.71
N VAL A 352 -7.45 24.57 21.05
CA VAL A 352 -8.58 23.98 21.80
C VAL A 352 -9.82 24.87 21.74
N VAL A 353 -9.71 26.15 22.15
CA VAL A 353 -10.84 27.08 22.19
C VAL A 353 -11.51 27.25 20.82
N PRO A 354 -10.77 27.43 19.70
CA PRO A 354 -11.38 27.49 18.37
C PRO A 354 -12.12 26.22 17.93
N CYS A 355 -11.76 25.05 18.49
CA CYS A 355 -12.43 23.79 18.19
C CYS A 355 -13.68 23.52 19.05
N ILE A 356 -13.86 24.19 20.20
CA ILE A 356 -15.01 23.95 21.10
C ILE A 356 -16.34 24.16 20.39
N PRO A 357 -16.56 25.24 19.60
CA PRO A 357 -17.80 25.40 18.87
C PRO A 357 -18.12 24.21 17.94
N LEU A 358 -17.09 23.56 17.37
CA LEU A 358 -17.24 22.41 16.47
C LEU A 358 -17.72 21.12 17.20
N LEU A 359 -17.52 21.04 18.51
CA LEU A 359 -18.08 19.98 19.36
C LEU A 359 -19.52 20.27 19.75
N LEU A 360 -19.88 21.55 19.87
CA LEU A 360 -21.20 22.00 20.29
C LEU A 360 -22.18 22.20 19.13
N VAL A 361 -21.77 21.98 17.86
CA VAL A 361 -22.67 22.08 16.69
C VAL A 361 -23.81 21.05 16.76
N ASP A 362 -23.54 19.87 17.30
CA ASP A 362 -24.50 18.77 17.36
C ASP A 362 -24.97 18.56 18.81
N GLU A 363 -26.10 19.16 19.17
CA GLU A 363 -26.67 19.07 20.53
C GLU A 363 -27.01 17.62 20.95
N LEU A 364 -27.02 16.68 20.00
CA LEU A 364 -27.28 15.26 20.27
C LEU A 364 -26.04 14.51 20.80
N GLU A 365 -24.83 15.06 20.63
CA GLU A 365 -23.59 14.45 21.11
C GLU A 365 -23.33 14.80 22.58
N GLU A 366 -24.04 14.13 23.50
CA GLU A 366 -23.89 14.32 24.95
C GLU A 366 -22.43 14.18 25.42
N LYS A 367 -21.67 13.25 24.82
CA LYS A 367 -20.26 13.02 25.16
C LYS A 367 -19.38 14.23 24.85
N ASP A 368 -19.68 14.98 23.79
CA ASP A 368 -18.93 16.18 23.42
C ASP A 368 -19.24 17.34 24.36
N MET A 369 -20.51 17.53 24.73
CA MET A 369 -20.90 18.52 25.75
C MET A 369 -20.20 18.26 27.09
N VAL A 370 -20.20 17.00 27.55
CA VAL A 370 -19.52 16.60 28.79
C VAL A 370 -18.02 16.91 28.71
N ALA A 371 -17.35 16.59 27.61
CA ALA A 371 -15.93 16.90 27.45
C ALA A 371 -15.64 18.40 27.47
N VAL A 372 -16.50 19.25 26.90
CA VAL A 372 -16.35 20.71 26.97
C VAL A 372 -16.49 21.19 28.41
N GLU A 373 -17.50 20.70 29.15
CA GLU A 373 -17.68 21.05 30.56
C GLU A 373 -16.53 20.55 31.44
N ASP A 374 -15.98 19.36 31.18
CA ASP A 374 -14.80 18.85 31.88
C ASP A 374 -13.58 19.75 31.66
N MET A 375 -13.36 20.23 30.44
CA MET A 375 -12.30 21.21 30.14
C MET A 375 -12.54 22.52 30.89
N ARG A 376 -13.76 23.08 30.87
CA ARG A 376 -14.11 24.31 31.60
C ARG A 376 -13.90 24.16 33.11
N ASN A 377 -14.41 23.09 33.69
CA ASN A 377 -14.28 22.79 35.11
C ASN A 377 -12.81 22.67 35.53
N ARG A 378 -11.98 22.02 34.69
CA ARG A 378 -10.55 21.87 34.95
C ARG A 378 -9.86 23.23 35.11
N TRP A 379 -10.08 24.16 34.19
CA TRP A 379 -9.45 25.49 34.24
C TRP A 379 -10.05 26.39 35.32
N CYS A 380 -11.37 26.33 35.56
CA CYS A 380 -12.02 27.05 36.65
C CYS A 380 -11.52 26.60 38.04
N SER A 381 -11.13 25.33 38.19
CA SER A 381 -10.66 24.79 39.48
C SER A 381 -9.41 25.51 40.02
N TYR A 382 -8.60 26.11 39.14
CA TYR A 382 -7.41 26.85 39.55
C TYR A 382 -7.76 28.14 40.30
N LEU A 383 -8.90 28.78 40.04
CA LEU A 383 -9.31 30.00 40.75
C LEU A 383 -9.49 29.80 42.28
N GLY A 384 -9.71 28.56 42.72
CA GLY A 384 -9.82 28.21 44.13
C GLY A 384 -8.50 27.82 44.80
N GLN A 385 -7.38 27.84 44.08
CA GLN A 385 -6.06 27.43 44.56
C GLN A 385 -5.16 28.65 44.79
N GLU A 386 -4.23 28.54 45.74
CA GLU A 386 -3.17 29.56 45.90
C GLU A 386 -2.22 29.51 44.69
N MET A 387 -1.97 30.65 44.06
CA MET A 387 -1.08 30.76 42.91
C MET A 387 -0.34 32.10 42.88
N GLU A 388 0.77 32.14 42.14
CA GLU A 388 1.53 33.36 41.91
C GLU A 388 0.70 34.44 41.17
N PRO A 389 0.81 35.73 41.52
CA PRO A 389 -0.02 36.79 40.94
C PRO A 389 0.04 36.86 39.40
N ASN A 390 1.23 36.66 38.83
CA ASN A 390 1.43 36.67 37.37
C ASN A 390 0.72 35.50 36.68
N LEU A 391 0.64 34.34 37.35
CA LEU A 391 -0.05 33.17 36.84
C LEU A 391 -1.58 33.34 36.93
N GLN A 392 -2.03 33.97 38.01
CA GLN A 392 -3.44 34.35 38.20
C GLN A 392 -3.93 35.31 37.12
N GLU A 393 -3.14 36.35 36.81
CA GLU A 393 -3.46 37.30 35.75
C GLU A 393 -3.65 36.58 34.41
N LYS A 394 -2.67 35.77 33.99
CA LYS A 394 -2.74 34.99 32.74
C LYS A 394 -3.94 34.04 32.68
N LEU A 395 -4.30 33.40 33.80
CA LEU A 395 -5.48 32.55 33.89
C LEU A 395 -6.77 33.36 33.73
N THR A 396 -6.87 34.50 34.41
CA THR A 396 -8.05 35.36 34.35
C THR A 396 -8.25 36.01 32.98
N ASP A 397 -7.17 36.26 32.24
CA ASP A 397 -7.23 36.73 30.84
C ASP A 397 -7.70 35.64 29.86
N PHE A 398 -7.35 34.39 30.15
CA PHE A 398 -7.68 33.23 29.31
C PHE A 398 -9.11 32.73 29.52
N LEU A 399 -9.55 32.61 30.77
CA LEU A 399 -10.83 31.98 31.17
C LEU A 399 -12.06 32.49 30.39
N PRO A 400 -12.25 33.81 30.17
CA PRO A 400 -13.39 34.31 29.42
C PRO A 400 -13.53 33.69 28.03
N LYS A 401 -12.41 33.44 27.33
CA LYS A 401 -12.40 32.83 25.99
C LYS A 401 -12.86 31.37 25.99
N LEU A 402 -12.54 30.64 27.07
CA LEU A 402 -12.95 29.24 27.26
C LEU A 402 -14.42 29.11 27.70
N LEU A 403 -14.91 30.08 28.47
CA LEU A 403 -16.29 30.08 28.96
C LEU A 403 -17.25 30.61 27.90
N ASP A 404 -16.86 31.64 27.15
CA ASP A 404 -17.67 32.26 26.09
C ASP A 404 -17.05 32.05 24.69
N CYS A 405 -17.07 30.82 24.22
CA CYS A 405 -16.58 30.44 22.89
C CYS A 405 -17.55 30.80 21.75
N SER A 406 -18.66 31.51 22.05
CA SER A 406 -19.77 31.74 21.12
C SER A 406 -19.44 32.72 19.99
N THR A 407 -18.37 33.50 20.14
CA THR A 407 -18.05 34.64 19.27
C THR A 407 -16.87 34.41 18.31
N GLU A 408 -16.11 33.32 18.46
CA GLU A 408 -14.89 33.06 17.69
C GLU A 408 -14.90 31.67 17.03
N ILE A 409 -15.89 31.38 16.17
CA ILE A 409 -15.71 30.31 15.18
C ILE A 409 -14.65 30.81 14.19
N LYS A 410 -13.36 30.69 14.54
CA LYS A 410 -12.30 30.69 13.54
C LYS A 410 -12.57 29.46 12.68
N THR A 411 -13.26 29.64 11.56
CA THR A 411 -13.27 28.64 10.50
C THR A 411 -11.82 28.36 10.16
N PHE A 412 -11.34 27.15 10.46
CA PHE A 412 -10.02 26.72 10.00
C PHE A 412 -10.02 26.89 8.47
N VAL A 413 -9.27 27.89 8.00
CA VAL A 413 -9.44 28.41 6.63
C VAL A 413 -8.91 27.41 5.60
N GLU A 414 -7.95 26.57 5.99
CA GLU A 414 -7.36 25.57 5.11
C GLU A 414 -7.16 24.20 5.79
N PRO A 415 -7.55 23.10 5.11
CA PRO A 415 -7.27 21.77 5.60
C PRO A 415 -5.76 21.47 5.62
N PRO A 416 -5.29 20.61 6.53
CA PRO A 416 -3.88 20.22 6.55
C PRO A 416 -3.49 19.51 5.25
N LYS A 417 -2.21 19.65 4.87
CA LYS A 417 -1.68 19.12 3.61
C LYS A 417 -1.82 17.60 3.55
N MET A 418 -2.50 17.12 2.50
CA MET A 418 -2.64 15.68 2.23
C MET A 418 -1.53 15.18 1.31
N PRO A 419 -0.77 14.14 1.70
CA PRO A 419 0.11 13.42 0.79
C PRO A 419 -0.71 12.61 -0.22
N SER A 420 -0.12 12.35 -1.39
CA SER A 420 -0.72 11.48 -2.39
C SER A 420 -0.41 10.00 -2.07
N TYR A 421 -1.45 9.18 -2.02
CA TYR A 421 -1.33 7.75 -1.75
C TYR A 421 -1.88 6.91 -2.90
N SER A 422 -1.17 5.82 -3.21
CA SER A 422 -1.72 4.78 -4.07
C SER A 422 -2.91 4.09 -3.38
N THR A 423 -3.78 3.44 -4.14
CA THR A 423 -4.91 2.68 -3.57
C THR A 423 -4.42 1.59 -2.61
N LEU A 424 -3.36 0.87 -2.98
CA LEU A 424 -2.80 -0.20 -2.15
C LEU A 424 -2.27 0.35 -0.83
N GLU A 425 -1.48 1.43 -0.89
CA GLU A 425 -0.91 2.05 0.30
C GLU A 425 -1.99 2.57 1.26
N LEU A 426 -3.03 3.21 0.74
CA LEU A 426 -4.15 3.68 1.55
C LEU A 426 -4.85 2.51 2.26
N CYS A 427 -5.11 1.41 1.54
CA CYS A 427 -5.73 0.22 2.12
C CYS A 427 -4.86 -0.42 3.20
N GLU A 428 -3.56 -0.57 2.96
CA GLU A 428 -2.62 -1.16 3.92
C GLU A 428 -2.48 -0.34 5.20
N ARG A 429 -2.33 0.99 5.06
CA ARG A 429 -2.17 1.88 6.21
C ARG A 429 -3.46 2.01 7.00
N PHE A 430 -4.60 2.16 6.33
CA PHE A 430 -5.90 2.18 7.00
C PHE A 430 -6.14 0.84 7.73
N GLY A 431 -5.88 -0.29 7.09
CA GLY A 431 -5.99 -1.60 7.73
C GLY A 431 -5.09 -1.74 8.96
N ARG A 432 -3.84 -1.25 8.87
CA ARG A 432 -2.88 -1.25 9.98
C ARG A 432 -3.35 -0.38 11.14
N VAL A 433 -3.78 0.86 10.88
CA VAL A 433 -4.21 1.79 11.93
C VAL A 433 -5.45 1.24 12.63
N MET A 434 -6.42 0.70 11.87
CA MET A 434 -7.63 0.12 12.46
C MET A 434 -7.31 -1.12 13.32
N ALA A 435 -6.38 -1.97 12.87
CA ALA A 435 -5.95 -3.13 13.65
C ALA A 435 -5.26 -2.76 14.97
N SER A 436 -4.46 -1.69 14.99
CA SER A 436 -3.81 -1.23 16.22
C SER A 436 -4.81 -0.64 17.22
N LEU A 437 -5.91 -0.04 16.76
CA LEU A 437 -6.99 0.44 17.65
C LEU A 437 -7.82 -0.69 18.26
N THR A 438 -7.98 -1.83 17.58
CA THR A 438 -8.66 -3.01 18.17
C THR A 438 -7.78 -3.70 19.21
N LEU A 439 -6.47 -3.78 18.97
CA LEU A 439 -5.52 -4.36 19.92
C LEU A 439 -5.36 -3.51 21.19
N SER A 440 -5.48 -2.19 21.09
CA SER A 440 -5.52 -1.32 22.27
C SER A 440 -6.84 -1.35 23.03
N ARG A 441 -7.92 -1.88 22.42
CA ARG A 441 -9.25 -2.06 23.04
C ARG A 441 -9.46 -3.42 23.70
N THR A 442 -8.58 -4.40 23.50
CA THR A 442 -8.61 -5.63 24.32
C THR A 442 -8.09 -5.29 25.72
N PRO A 443 -8.90 -5.45 26.79
CA PRO A 443 -8.37 -5.37 28.14
C PRO A 443 -7.33 -6.47 28.31
N ALA A 444 -6.20 -6.14 28.92
CA ALA A 444 -5.28 -7.12 29.49
C ALA A 444 -5.88 -7.81 30.74
N ASP A 445 -7.18 -8.11 30.73
CA ASP A 445 -7.87 -8.90 31.73
C ASP A 445 -8.43 -10.15 31.05
N GLY A 446 -7.61 -11.19 31.14
CA GLY A 446 -7.86 -12.48 30.52
C GLY A 446 -7.01 -13.58 31.13
N ARG A 447 -6.82 -13.56 32.47
CA ARG A 447 -6.73 -14.71 33.39
C ARG A 447 -6.13 -14.33 34.73
#